data_AF-A0A951LPW0-F1
#
_entry.id   AF-A0A951LPW0-F1
#
_cell.length_a   1.000
_cell.length_b   1.000
_cell.length_c   1.000
_cell.angle_alpha   90.00
_cell.angle_beta   90.00
_cell.angle_gamma   90.00
#
_symmetry.space_group_name_H-M   'P 1'
#
loop_
_entity.id
_entity.type
_entity.pdbx_description
1 polymer ?
#
loop_
_entity_poly.entity_id
_entity_poly.type
_entity_poly.pdbx_seq_one_letter_code
_entity_poly.pdbx_strand_id
1 'polypeptide(L)'
;MTPRDDRRQIALSWTALFVGAAAWFGSQQYGSNLAFAGCPSYSPLAALLIGLLALALTALGGFLSWGVWRGGDVEAPRPFVALIGILTSALLAVAIILQTVAGLIIPRCFA
;
A
#
# COMPACT_ATOMS: atom_id res chain seq x y z
N MET A 1 30.94 -1.29 -2.54
CA MET A 1 29.76 -1.27 -1.62
C MET A 1 29.91 -2.43 -0.66
N THR A 2 29.59 -2.29 0.64
CA THR A 2 29.91 -3.31 1.65
C THR A 2 28.76 -4.32 1.83
N PRO A 3 29.02 -5.58 2.26
CA PRO A 3 27.96 -6.57 2.52
C PRO A 3 26.90 -6.15 3.54
N ARG A 4 27.17 -5.10 4.34
CA ARG A 4 26.25 -4.52 5.33
C ARG A 4 25.21 -3.61 4.67
N ASP A 5 25.55 -2.96 3.57
CA ASP A 5 24.66 -2.07 2.82
C ASP A 5 23.58 -2.87 2.08
N ASP A 6 23.95 -4.05 1.56
CA ASP A 6 23.01 -4.95 0.86
C ASP A 6 21.90 -5.47 1.76
N ARG A 7 22.25 -5.92 2.97
CA ARG A 7 21.25 -6.39 3.95
C ARG A 7 20.27 -5.27 4.33
N ARG A 8 20.75 -4.03 4.46
CA ARG A 8 19.88 -2.88 4.77
C ARG A 8 18.92 -2.56 3.64
N GLN A 9 19.36 -2.58 2.39
CA GLN A 9 18.48 -2.29 1.25
C GLN A 9 17.43 -3.38 1.02
N ILE A 10 17.82 -4.65 1.20
CA ILE A 10 16.88 -5.77 1.17
C ILE A 10 15.84 -5.59 2.29
N ALA A 11 16.28 -5.32 3.51
CA ALA A 11 15.36 -5.08 4.63
C ALA A 11 14.41 -3.90 4.35
N LEU A 12 14.90 -2.78 3.80
CA LEU A 12 14.06 -1.63 3.43
C LEU A 12 12.99 -2.00 2.39
N SER A 13 13.36 -2.78 1.37
CA SER A 13 12.42 -3.23 0.33
C SER A 13 11.33 -4.13 0.89
N TRP A 14 11.68 -5.05 1.80
CA TRP A 14 10.71 -5.89 2.50
C TRP A 14 9.81 -5.08 3.44
N THR A 15 10.38 -4.13 4.19
CA THR A 15 9.63 -3.30 5.13
C THR A 15 8.59 -2.45 4.38
N ALA A 16 8.97 -1.88 3.24
CA ALA A 16 8.06 -1.16 2.35
C ALA A 16 6.89 -2.03 1.88
N LEU A 17 7.16 -3.27 1.50
CA LEU A 17 6.15 -4.22 1.04
C LEU A 17 5.17 -4.59 2.17
N PHE A 18 5.68 -4.89 3.37
CA PHE A 18 4.85 -5.19 4.54
C PHE A 18 4.02 -3.99 4.98
N VAL A 19 4.58 -2.78 4.95
CA VAL A 19 3.85 -1.56 5.30
C VAL A 19 2.72 -1.29 4.32
N GLY A 20 2.96 -1.43 3.01
CA GLY A 20 1.91 -1.30 1.99
C GLY A 20 0.79 -2.33 2.16
N ALA A 21 1.15 -3.60 2.40
CA ALA A 21 0.19 -4.67 2.62
C ALA A 21 -0.66 -4.44 3.89
N ALA A 22 -0.03 -4.03 4.99
CA ALA A 22 -0.72 -3.71 6.24
C ALA A 22 -1.63 -2.48 6.09
N ALA A 23 -1.19 -1.46 5.36
CA ALA A 23 -1.97 -0.25 5.08
C ALA A 23 -3.22 -0.58 4.25
N TRP A 24 -3.06 -1.35 3.18
CA TRP A 24 -4.18 -1.84 2.39
C TRP A 24 -5.14 -2.69 3.24
N PHE A 25 -4.63 -3.68 3.98
CA PHE A 25 -5.44 -4.57 4.81
C PHE A 25 -6.23 -3.80 5.85
N GLY A 26 -5.59 -2.85 6.56
CA GLY A 26 -6.27 -1.99 7.53
C GLY A 26 -7.36 -1.14 6.90
N SER A 27 -7.08 -0.52 5.74
CA SER A 27 -8.08 0.27 5.00
C SER A 27 -9.27 -0.58 4.53
N GLN A 28 -9.00 -1.83 4.12
CA GLN A 28 -10.02 -2.78 3.68
C GLN A 28 -10.89 -3.23 4.86
N GLN A 29 -10.28 -3.67 5.95
CA GLN A 29 -11.02 -4.14 7.12
C GLN A 29 -11.90 -3.02 7.69
N TYR A 30 -11.38 -1.79 7.78
CA TYR A 30 -12.16 -0.64 8.21
C TYR A 30 -13.34 -0.36 7.27
N GLY A 31 -13.08 -0.28 5.96
CA GLY A 31 -14.10 -0.01 4.96
C GLY A 31 -15.19 -1.09 4.91
N SER A 32 -14.80 -2.36 4.98
CA SER A 32 -15.71 -3.51 4.98
C SER A 32 -16.57 -3.55 6.24
N ASN A 33 -15.98 -3.40 7.42
CA ASN A 33 -16.70 -3.50 8.68
C ASN A 33 -17.76 -2.39 8.82
N LEU A 34 -17.45 -1.17 8.36
CA LEU A 34 -18.42 -0.07 8.35
C LEU A 34 -19.46 -0.19 7.25
N ALA A 35 -19.14 -0.84 6.13
CA ALA A 35 -20.11 -1.09 5.06
C ALA A 35 -21.25 -2.01 5.52
N PHE A 36 -20.93 -3.05 6.30
CA PHE A 36 -21.88 -4.11 6.65
C PHE A 36 -22.38 -4.06 8.10
N ALA A 37 -21.51 -3.81 9.09
CA ALA A 37 -21.87 -3.89 10.51
C ALA A 37 -22.04 -2.52 11.19
N GLY A 38 -21.37 -1.49 10.69
CA GLY A 38 -21.30 -0.16 11.31
C GLY A 38 -21.90 0.97 10.48
N CYS A 39 -22.82 0.66 9.57
CA CYS A 39 -23.33 1.62 8.58
C CYS A 39 -23.87 2.95 9.16
N PRO A 40 -24.60 2.99 10.30
CA PRO A 40 -25.07 4.25 10.89
C PRO A 40 -23.94 5.18 11.34
N SER A 41 -22.76 4.62 11.60
CA SER A 41 -21.58 5.32 12.10
C SER A 41 -20.56 5.63 11.00
N TYR A 42 -20.90 5.37 9.73
CA TYR A 42 -19.99 5.60 8.61
C TYR A 42 -19.79 7.10 8.35
N SER A 43 -18.52 7.52 8.32
CA SER A 43 -18.14 8.87 7.92
C SER A 43 -17.38 8.82 6.59
N PRO A 44 -17.89 9.43 5.51
CA PRO A 44 -17.20 9.47 4.21
C PRO A 44 -15.87 10.21 4.30
N LEU A 45 -15.78 11.23 5.17
CA LEU A 45 -14.54 11.94 5.42
C LEU A 45 -13.49 11.04 6.08
N ALA A 46 -13.87 10.27 7.10
CA ALA A 46 -12.95 9.34 7.75
C ALA A 46 -12.44 8.27 6.78
N ALA A 47 -13.33 7.71 5.95
CA ALA A 47 -12.95 6.74 4.92
C ALA A 47 -11.97 7.32 3.90
N LEU A 48 -12.20 8.58 3.46
CA LEU A 48 -11.29 9.28 2.56
C LEU A 48 -9.91 9.51 3.20
N LEU A 49 -9.86 9.97 4.46
CA LEU A 49 -8.60 10.19 5.17
C LEU A 49 -7.81 8.89 5.36
N ILE A 50 -8.49 7.79 5.70
CA ILE A 50 -7.86 6.48 5.84
C ILE A 50 -7.36 5.96 4.50
N GLY A 51 -8.14 6.11 3.42
CA GLY A 51 -7.73 5.77 2.07
C GLY A 51 -6.51 6.56 1.61
N LEU A 52 -6.49 7.88 1.85
CA LEU A 52 -5.35 8.75 1.54
C LEU A 52 -4.09 8.38 2.34
N LEU A 53 -4.24 8.09 3.63
CA LEU A 53 -3.13 7.63 4.47
C LEU A 53 -2.56 6.30 3.95
N ALA A 54 -3.43 5.33 3.65
CA ALA A 54 -3.01 4.03 3.12
C ALA A 54 -2.32 4.16 1.76
N LEU A 55 -2.83 5.05 0.90
CA LEU A 55 -2.24 5.36 -0.39
C LEU A 55 -0.86 6.00 -0.25
N ALA A 56 -0.71 6.96 0.67
CA ALA A 56 0.56 7.61 0.95
C ALA A 56 1.62 6.62 1.45
N LEU A 57 1.25 5.71 2.36
CA LEU A 57 2.14 4.66 2.87
C LEU A 57 2.57 3.69 1.76
N THR A 58 1.64 3.29 0.91
CA THR A 58 1.91 2.41 -0.24
C THR A 58 2.80 3.10 -1.27
N ALA A 59 2.53 4.37 -1.58
CA ALA A 59 3.33 5.16 -2.51
C ALA A 59 4.75 5.38 -2.01
N LEU A 60 4.92 5.65 -0.70
CA LEU A 60 6.24 5.74 -0.08
C LEU A 60 7.01 4.43 -0.21
N GLY A 61 6.35 3.29 0.01
CA GLY A 61 6.95 1.97 -0.19
C GLY A 61 7.46 1.77 -1.62
N GLY A 62 6.62 2.07 -2.61
CA GLY A 62 6.98 2.00 -4.03
C GLY A 62 8.13 2.95 -4.40
N PHE A 63 8.14 4.17 -3.84
CA PHE A 63 9.20 5.14 -4.08
C PHE A 63 10.55 4.69 -3.51
N LEU A 64 10.56 4.07 -2.33
CA LEU A 64 11.77 3.48 -1.74
C LEU A 64 12.29 2.33 -2.60
N SER A 65 11.40 1.44 -3.06
CA SER A 65 11.76 0.36 -3.99
C SER A 65 12.28 0.88 -5.33
N TRP A 66 11.70 1.98 -5.85
CA TRP A 66 12.20 2.66 -7.05
C TRP A 66 13.63 3.19 -6.89
N GLY A 67 13.94 3.76 -5.72
CA GLY A 67 15.30 4.21 -5.40
C GLY A 67 16.32 3.07 -5.44
N VAL A 68 15.96 1.90 -4.92
CA VAL A 68 16.81 0.69 -4.95
C VAL A 68 16.95 0.15 -6.38
N TRP A 69 15.86 0.13 -7.15
CA TRP A 69 15.86 -0.34 -8.54
C TRP A 69 16.74 0.52 -9.45
N ARG A 70 16.66 1.85 -9.36
CA ARG A 70 17.49 2.76 -10.18
C ARG A 70 18.98 2.71 -9.87
N GLY A 71 19.36 2.29 -8.66
CA GLY A 71 20.76 2.21 -8.23
C GLY A 71 21.40 0.83 -8.35
N GLY A 72 20.69 -0.16 -8.90
CA GLY A 72 21.14 -1.55 -8.96
C GLY A 72 21.76 -1.96 -10.29
N ASP A 73 22.88 -2.67 -10.25
CA ASP A 73 23.37 -3.46 -11.38
C ASP A 73 22.43 -4.64 -11.67
N VAL A 74 22.16 -4.87 -12.96
CA VAL A 74 21.20 -5.86 -13.48
C VAL A 74 21.55 -7.30 -13.07
N GLU A 75 22.82 -7.57 -12.75
CA GLU A 75 23.32 -8.89 -12.38
C GLU A 75 23.10 -9.25 -10.91
N ALA A 76 22.68 -8.30 -10.06
CA ALA A 76 22.40 -8.57 -8.65
C ALA A 76 20.93 -9.02 -8.42
N PRO A 77 20.62 -9.79 -7.36
CA PRO A 77 19.22 -10.11 -6.99
C PRO A 77 18.38 -8.90 -6.56
N ARG A 78 19.02 -7.77 -6.30
CA ARG A 78 18.46 -6.54 -5.72
C ARG A 78 17.41 -5.85 -6.63
N PRO A 79 17.68 -5.61 -7.92
CA PRO A 79 16.70 -5.04 -8.85
C PRO A 79 15.41 -5.85 -8.98
N PHE A 80 15.46 -7.19 -8.88
CA PHE A 80 14.27 -8.03 -8.96
C PHE A 80 13.32 -7.81 -7.77
N VAL A 81 13.85 -7.84 -6.54
CA VAL A 81 13.05 -7.60 -5.32
C VAL A 81 12.50 -6.17 -5.32
N ALA A 82 13.30 -5.20 -5.77
CA ALA A 82 12.86 -3.82 -5.90
C ALA A 82 11.72 -3.67 -6.94
N LEU A 83 11.80 -4.36 -8.08
CA LEU A 83 10.74 -4.38 -9.08
C LEU A 83 9.44 -4.99 -8.54
N ILE A 84 9.52 -6.09 -7.79
CA ILE A 84 8.36 -6.66 -7.09
C ILE A 84 7.76 -5.61 -6.15
N GLY A 85 8.57 -4.93 -5.34
CA GLY A 85 8.09 -3.89 -4.43
C GLY A 85 7.35 -2.75 -5.14
N ILE A 86 7.86 -2.30 -6.29
CA ILE A 86 7.20 -1.28 -7.13
C ILE A 86 5.86 -1.80 -7.64
N LEU A 87 5.84 -2.99 -8.25
CA LEU A 87 4.63 -3.58 -8.84
C LEU A 87 3.56 -3.88 -7.78
N THR A 88 3.96 -4.42 -6.62
CA THR A 88 3.07 -4.63 -5.48
C THR A 88 2.51 -3.32 -4.98
N SER A 89 3.32 -2.26 -4.86
CA SER A 89 2.85 -0.96 -4.43
C SER A 89 1.84 -0.35 -5.41
N ALA A 90 2.10 -0.49 -6.73
CA ALA A 90 1.16 -0.04 -7.76
C ALA A 90 -0.18 -0.80 -7.68
N LEU A 91 -0.13 -2.12 -7.52
CA LEU A 91 -1.32 -2.96 -7.39
C LEU A 91 -2.15 -2.58 -6.14
N LEU A 92 -1.50 -2.41 -4.99
CA LEU A 92 -2.16 -2.02 -3.75
C LEU A 92 -2.74 -0.61 -3.83
N ALA A 93 -2.05 0.33 -4.50
CA ALA A 93 -2.56 1.67 -4.73
C ALA A 93 -3.87 1.64 -5.53
N VAL A 94 -3.94 0.84 -6.60
CA VAL A 94 -5.18 0.64 -7.37
C VAL A 94 -6.29 0.08 -6.49
N ALA A 95 -5.99 -0.94 -5.67
CA ALA A 95 -6.97 -1.54 -4.77
C ALA A 95 -7.50 -0.54 -3.72
N ILE A 96 -6.63 0.30 -3.14
CA ILE A 96 -7.01 1.34 -2.18
C ILE A 96 -7.88 2.40 -2.85
N ILE A 97 -7.53 2.84 -4.06
CA ILE A 97 -8.31 3.83 -4.82
C ILE A 97 -9.71 3.29 -5.10
N LEU A 98 -9.81 2.08 -5.65
CA LEU A 98 -11.10 1.46 -5.95
C LEU A 98 -11.96 1.30 -4.68
N GLN A 99 -11.36 0.85 -3.58
CA GLN A 99 -12.07 0.72 -2.29
C GLN A 99 -12.54 2.07 -1.75
N THR A 100 -11.71 3.12 -1.86
CA THR A 100 -12.04 4.47 -1.39
C THR A 100 -13.15 5.09 -2.25
N VAL A 101 -13.15 4.85 -3.56
CA VAL A 101 -14.20 5.32 -4.48
C VAL A 101 -15.50 4.56 -4.24
N ALA A 102 -15.45 3.23 -4.10
CA ALA A 102 -16.61 2.42 -3.69
C ALA A 102 -17.18 2.89 -2.34
N GLY A 103 -16.27 3.29 -1.44
CA GLY A 103 -16.44 4.18 -0.29
C GLY A 103 -17.62 5.16 -0.42
N LEU A 104 -17.52 5.97 -1.47
CA LEU A 104 -18.28 7.18 -1.69
C LEU A 104 -19.51 6.98 -2.58
N ILE A 105 -19.50 5.96 -3.44
CA ILE A 105 -20.56 5.75 -4.44
C ILE A 105 -21.66 4.82 -3.92
N ILE A 106 -21.31 3.76 -3.18
CA ILE A 106 -22.28 2.72 -2.83
C ILE A 106 -23.21 3.24 -1.73
N PRO A 107 -24.55 3.28 -1.95
CA PRO A 107 -25.50 3.62 -0.90
C PRO A 107 -25.41 2.59 0.22
N ARG A 108 -24.95 3.05 1.38
CA ARG A 108 -24.77 2.22 2.57
C ARG A 108 -26.13 1.90 3.20
N CYS A 109 -26.25 0.77 3.90
CA CYS A 109 -27.47 0.32 4.60
C CYS A 109 -28.64 -0.17 3.70
N PHE A 110 -28.47 -0.23 2.37
CA PHE A 110 -29.50 -0.76 1.45
C PHE A 110 -29.06 -2.06 0.74
N ALA A 111 -27.90 -2.61 1.13
CA ALA A 111 -27.34 -3.85 0.60
C ALA A 111 -27.35 -4.95 1.66
#